data_AF-A0A838STH7-F1
#
_entry.id   AF-A0A838STH7-F1
#
_cell.length_a   1.000
_cell.length_b   1.000
_cell.length_c   1.000
_cell.angle_alpha   90.00
_cell.angle_beta   90.00
_cell.angle_gamma   90.00
#
_symmetry.space_group_name_H-M   'P 1'
#
loop_
_entity.id
_entity.type
_entity.pdbx_description
1 polymer ?
#
loop_
_entity_poly.entity_id
_entity_poly.type
_entity_poly.pdbx_seq_one_letter_code
_entity_poly.pdbx_strand_id
1 'polypeptide(L)'
;MLADAAFREQMGELAHACGEIAMVSGLAQVLLRCTAPGVPDAYQGNELWDDSLVDPDNRRPVDFDHRRRLLAELDAGPVDAAALWAARRDGRVKLWLLSQALRTRREQPEFFGPDAGYRPLRASGEWADHLVGYARTDAAGDAGIVVVAPRLPGAVMGPDLRPPLDEIYGDTALELPPGTWDDVLTDRGGYGNGELPIAEALADLPVALLVRREPR
;
A
#
# COMPACT_ATOMS: atom_id res chain seq x y z
N MET A 1 -8.55 -27.62 23.75
CA MET A 1 -7.60 -26.97 22.81
C MET A 1 -7.32 -25.53 23.23
N LEU A 2 -8.29 -24.61 23.24
CA LEU A 2 -8.04 -23.22 23.70
C LEU A 2 -7.69 -23.08 25.20
N ALA A 3 -8.03 -24.06 26.04
CA ALA A 3 -7.63 -24.09 27.45
C ALA A 3 -6.17 -24.53 27.67
N ASP A 4 -5.51 -25.07 26.64
CA ASP A 4 -4.13 -25.53 26.70
C ASP A 4 -3.17 -24.33 26.53
N ALA A 5 -2.18 -24.20 27.41
CA ALA A 5 -1.22 -23.10 27.36
C ALA A 5 -0.22 -23.23 26.21
N ALA A 6 0.31 -24.44 25.97
CA ALA A 6 1.28 -24.68 24.93
C ALA A 6 0.66 -24.50 23.54
N PHE A 7 -0.58 -24.94 23.36
CA PHE A 7 -1.31 -24.69 22.12
C PHE A 7 -1.50 -23.18 21.85
N ARG A 8 -1.88 -22.40 22.86
CA ARG A 8 -2.10 -20.94 22.71
C ARG A 8 -0.81 -20.21 22.37
N GLU A 9 0.31 -20.62 22.95
CA GLU A 9 1.63 -20.06 22.64
C GLU A 9 1.99 -20.31 21.16
N GLN A 10 1.98 -21.58 20.73
CA GLN A 10 2.32 -21.94 19.34
C GLN A 10 1.38 -21.30 18.32
N MET A 11 0.07 -21.30 18.59
CA MET A 11 -0.89 -20.63 17.70
C MET A 11 -0.71 -19.12 17.70
N GLY A 12 -0.33 -18.52 18.83
CA GLY A 12 -0.04 -17.09 18.95
C GLY A 12 1.15 -16.68 18.10
N GLU A 13 2.24 -17.46 18.13
CA GLU A 13 3.42 -17.25 17.29
C GLU A 13 3.07 -17.34 15.79
N LEU A 14 2.32 -18.38 15.39
CA LEU A 14 1.86 -18.53 14.02
C LEU A 14 0.95 -17.38 13.58
N ALA A 15 -0.02 -17.00 14.41
CA ALA A 15 -0.94 -15.90 14.13
C ALA A 15 -0.19 -14.56 14.04
N HIS A 16 0.82 -14.35 14.88
CA HIS A 16 1.68 -13.18 14.79
C HIS A 16 2.41 -13.13 13.45
N ALA A 17 3.06 -14.24 13.06
CA ALA A 17 3.79 -14.32 11.80
C ALA A 17 2.91 -14.11 10.56
N CYS A 18 1.76 -14.79 10.52
CA CYS A 18 0.77 -14.59 9.47
C CYS A 18 0.25 -13.15 9.44
N GLY A 19 0.01 -12.55 10.61
CA GLY A 19 -0.50 -11.18 10.74
C GLY A 19 0.47 -10.13 10.18
N GLU A 20 1.78 -10.24 10.47
CA GLU A 20 2.78 -9.30 9.94
C GLU A 20 2.85 -9.33 8.41
N ILE A 21 2.86 -10.53 7.82
CA ILE A 21 2.85 -10.72 6.35
C ILE A 21 1.50 -10.26 5.75
N ALA A 22 0.39 -10.54 6.44
CA ALA A 22 -0.95 -10.20 5.98
C ALA A 22 -1.20 -8.69 5.97
N MET A 23 -0.66 -7.93 6.93
CA MET A 23 -0.78 -6.46 6.92
C MET A 23 -0.09 -5.84 5.71
N VAL A 24 1.13 -6.29 5.36
CA VAL A 24 1.81 -5.85 4.13
C VAL A 24 0.99 -6.21 2.89
N SER A 25 0.54 -7.47 2.81
CA SER A 25 -0.28 -7.95 1.69
C SER A 25 -1.62 -7.20 1.59
N GLY A 26 -2.20 -6.83 2.71
CA GLY A 26 -3.44 -6.07 2.80
C GLY A 26 -3.30 -4.65 2.28
N LEU A 27 -2.19 -3.96 2.59
CA LEU A 27 -1.88 -2.66 2.00
C LEU A 27 -1.67 -2.77 0.48
N ALA A 28 -0.92 -3.78 0.03
CA ALA A 28 -0.75 -4.07 -1.38
C ALA A 28 -2.10 -4.24 -2.10
N GLN A 29 -3.00 -5.06 -1.54
CA GLN A 29 -4.33 -5.29 -2.11
C GLN A 29 -5.19 -4.02 -2.15
N VAL A 30 -5.17 -3.20 -1.10
CA VAL A 30 -5.90 -1.93 -1.07
C VAL A 30 -5.40 -1.00 -2.18
N LEU A 31 -4.08 -0.82 -2.27
CA LEU A 31 -3.48 0.05 -3.28
C LEU A 31 -3.84 -0.44 -4.68
N LEU A 32 -3.55 -1.71 -4.99
CA LEU A 32 -3.81 -2.31 -6.30
C LEU A 32 -5.29 -2.22 -6.69
N ARG A 33 -6.20 -2.51 -5.76
CA ARG A 33 -7.65 -2.41 -6.00
C ARG A 33 -8.05 -0.97 -6.36
N CYS A 34 -7.51 0.01 -5.66
CA CYS A 34 -7.84 1.43 -5.88
C CYS A 34 -7.26 1.98 -7.19
N THR A 35 -6.09 1.49 -7.61
CA THR A 35 -5.33 2.08 -8.71
C THR A 35 -5.33 1.28 -10.01
N ALA A 36 -5.81 0.03 -10.00
CA ALA A 36 -6.01 -0.76 -11.22
C ALA A 36 -7.18 -0.24 -12.09
N PRO A 37 -7.28 -0.67 -13.37
CA PRO A 37 -8.44 -0.38 -14.21
C PRO A 37 -9.74 -0.92 -13.61
N GLY A 38 -10.85 -0.21 -13.85
CA GLY A 38 -12.15 -0.52 -13.25
C GLY A 38 -12.50 0.41 -12.08
N VAL A 39 -13.62 0.14 -11.40
CA VAL A 39 -14.12 0.94 -10.28
C VAL A 39 -13.81 0.21 -8.97
N PRO A 40 -13.05 0.80 -8.03
CA PRO A 40 -12.76 0.15 -6.76
C PRO A 40 -14.01 0.07 -5.89
N ASP A 41 -14.21 -1.07 -5.24
CA ASP A 41 -15.25 -1.29 -4.24
C ASP A 41 -14.64 -1.63 -2.88
N ALA A 42 -15.25 -1.14 -1.82
CA ALA A 42 -14.87 -1.43 -0.44
C ALA A 42 -16.11 -1.78 0.37
N TYR A 43 -16.16 -3.01 0.85
CA TYR A 43 -17.21 -3.43 1.76
C TYR A 43 -17.16 -2.61 3.06
N GLN A 44 -18.33 -2.32 3.63
CA GLN A 44 -18.47 -1.52 4.85
C GLN A 44 -17.58 -2.07 5.98
N GLY A 45 -16.79 -1.18 6.62
CA GLY A 45 -15.92 -1.57 7.72
C GLY A 45 -14.49 -1.93 7.30
N ASN A 46 -14.25 -2.24 6.03
CA ASN A 46 -12.93 -2.65 5.52
C ASN A 46 -11.94 -1.49 5.31
N GLU A 47 -12.27 -0.28 5.77
CA GLU A 47 -11.32 0.84 5.82
C GLU A 47 -10.21 0.60 6.85
N LEU A 48 -10.50 -0.21 7.89
CA LEU A 48 -9.54 -0.72 8.87
C LEU A 48 -9.31 -2.23 8.65
N TRP A 49 -8.48 -2.87 9.50
CA TRP A 49 -8.34 -4.33 9.48
C TRP A 49 -9.67 -5.00 9.86
N ASP A 50 -10.03 -6.02 9.10
CA ASP A 50 -11.24 -6.80 9.32
C ASP A 50 -10.93 -8.29 9.10
N ASP A 51 -10.95 -9.05 10.20
CA ASP A 51 -10.72 -10.50 10.24
C ASP A 51 -12.06 -11.26 10.35
N SER A 52 -13.16 -10.69 9.84
CA SER A 52 -14.46 -11.34 9.80
C SER A 52 -14.39 -12.70 9.12
N LEU A 53 -15.07 -13.68 9.72
CA LEU A 53 -15.32 -14.97 9.11
C LEU A 53 -16.48 -14.89 8.11
N VAL A 54 -17.01 -16.05 7.73
CA VAL A 54 -18.23 -16.16 6.92
C VAL A 54 -19.46 -15.65 7.67
N ASP A 55 -20.56 -15.49 6.93
CA ASP A 55 -21.88 -15.14 7.47
C ASP A 55 -22.23 -16.01 8.71
N PRO A 56 -22.72 -15.42 9.82
CA PRO A 56 -23.12 -14.02 10.00
C PRO A 56 -22.02 -13.06 10.49
N ASP A 57 -20.79 -13.51 10.66
CA ASP A 57 -19.73 -12.71 11.31
C ASP A 57 -19.32 -11.47 10.50
N ASN A 58 -19.34 -11.57 9.17
CA ASN A 58 -19.12 -10.44 8.26
C ASN A 58 -20.27 -9.42 8.18
N ARG A 59 -21.33 -9.60 8.97
CA ARG A 59 -22.46 -8.66 9.08
C ARG A 59 -22.54 -7.95 10.42
N ARG A 60 -21.49 -8.03 11.25
CA ARG A 60 -21.42 -7.29 12.51
C ARG A 60 -21.59 -5.78 12.27
N PRO A 61 -22.23 -5.04 13.19
CA PRO A 61 -22.39 -3.59 13.04
C PRO A 61 -21.05 -2.88 12.90
N VAL A 62 -20.98 -1.92 11.97
CA VAL A 62 -19.78 -1.11 11.75
C VAL A 62 -19.85 0.15 12.60
N ASP A 63 -18.79 0.41 13.39
CA ASP A 63 -18.62 1.69 14.08
C ASP A 63 -18.05 2.75 13.11
N PHE A 64 -18.94 3.50 12.47
CA PHE A 64 -18.59 4.59 11.56
C PHE A 64 -18.14 5.86 12.28
N ASP A 65 -18.58 6.09 13.52
CA ASP A 65 -18.17 7.29 14.27
C ASP A 65 -16.70 7.21 14.67
N HIS A 66 -16.23 6.02 15.04
CA HIS A 66 -14.80 5.78 15.25
C HIS A 66 -13.98 6.03 13.97
N ARG A 67 -14.41 5.50 12.83
CA ARG A 67 -13.73 5.68 11.54
C ARG A 67 -13.68 7.14 11.10
N ARG A 68 -14.78 7.89 11.27
CA ARG A 68 -14.82 9.33 10.98
C ARG A 68 -13.85 10.12 11.85
N ARG A 69 -13.73 9.80 13.14
CA ARG A 69 -12.75 10.43 14.04
C ARG A 69 -11.33 10.15 13.57
N LEU A 70 -10.99 8.89 13.30
CA LEU A 70 -9.66 8.51 12.80
C LEU A 70 -9.31 9.21 11.48
N LEU A 71 -10.26 9.27 10.53
CA LEU A 71 -10.03 9.96 9.27
C LEU A 71 -9.82 11.47 9.47
N ALA A 72 -10.61 12.10 10.35
CA ALA A 72 -10.45 13.51 10.67
C ALA A 72 -9.10 13.80 11.36
N GLU A 73 -8.62 12.89 12.22
CA GLU A 73 -7.29 12.98 12.83
C GLU A 73 -6.18 12.90 11.79
N LEU A 74 -6.30 11.97 10.83
CA LEU A 74 -5.35 11.84 9.70
C LEU A 74 -5.38 13.05 8.77
N ASP A 75 -6.53 13.71 8.62
CA ASP A 75 -6.69 14.89 7.77
C ASP A 75 -6.28 16.21 8.44
N ALA A 76 -6.10 16.22 9.77
CA ALA A 76 -5.87 17.45 10.53
C ALA A 76 -4.47 18.05 10.34
N GLY A 77 -3.52 17.32 9.75
CA GLY A 77 -2.15 17.79 9.58
C GLY A 77 -1.26 16.81 8.83
N PRO A 78 0.06 17.10 8.76
CA PRO A 78 1.01 16.18 8.15
C PRO A 78 1.03 14.85 8.90
N VAL A 79 1.17 13.78 8.13
CA VAL A 79 1.16 12.41 8.64
C VAL A 79 2.57 11.85 8.57
N ASP A 80 3.08 11.41 9.72
CA ASP A 80 4.31 10.63 9.77
C ASP A 80 4.01 9.19 9.36
N ALA A 81 4.35 8.86 8.11
CA ALA A 81 4.11 7.56 7.52
C ALA A 81 4.87 6.42 8.23
N ALA A 82 6.08 6.68 8.71
CA ALA A 82 6.87 5.71 9.46
C ALA A 82 6.24 5.42 10.82
N ALA A 83 5.71 6.45 11.50
CA ALA A 83 4.95 6.27 12.74
C ALA A 83 3.63 5.51 12.50
N LEU A 84 2.93 5.76 11.39
CA LEU A 84 1.75 4.98 11.01
C LEU A 84 2.10 3.52 10.79
N TRP A 85 3.21 3.23 10.11
CA TRP A 85 3.66 1.85 9.90
C TRP A 85 4.08 1.18 11.20
N ALA A 86 4.78 1.88 12.09
CA ALA A 86 5.12 1.38 13.42
C ALA A 86 3.86 1.00 14.21
N ALA A 87 2.79 1.79 14.09
CA ALA A 87 1.49 1.55 14.72
C ALA A 87 0.51 0.71 13.86
N ARG A 88 0.96 0.10 12.74
CA ARG A 88 0.13 -0.54 11.69
C ARG A 88 -1.05 -1.37 12.19
N ARG A 89 -0.92 -2.07 13.32
CA ARG A 89 -1.95 -2.96 13.89
C ARG A 89 -3.25 -2.24 14.26
N ASP A 90 -3.23 -0.93 14.47
CA ASP A 90 -4.45 -0.15 14.75
C ASP A 90 -5.29 0.17 13.50
N GLY A 91 -4.78 -0.13 12.31
CA GLY A 91 -5.49 0.04 11.04
C GLY A 91 -5.44 1.43 10.44
N ARG A 92 -4.89 2.45 11.13
CA ARG A 92 -4.81 3.82 10.60
C ARG A 92 -3.97 3.91 9.33
N VAL A 93 -2.93 3.09 9.18
CA VAL A 93 -2.14 3.00 7.94
C VAL A 93 -2.98 2.55 6.74
N LYS A 94 -3.92 1.62 6.94
CA LYS A 94 -4.84 1.15 5.89
C LYS A 94 -5.86 2.22 5.54
N LEU A 95 -6.40 2.91 6.55
CA LEU A 95 -7.34 4.01 6.36
C LEU A 95 -6.67 5.17 5.62
N TRP A 96 -5.45 5.54 6.00
CA TRP A 96 -4.62 6.54 5.33
C TRP A 96 -4.43 6.18 3.85
N LEU A 97 -3.88 4.99 3.57
CA LEU A 97 -3.68 4.51 2.21
C LEU A 97 -4.96 4.52 1.37
N LEU A 98 -6.06 3.98 1.90
CA LEU A 98 -7.34 3.97 1.21
C LEU A 98 -7.82 5.39 0.90
N SER A 99 -7.73 6.30 1.87
CA SER A 99 -8.15 7.69 1.69
C SER A 99 -7.32 8.42 0.64
N GLN A 100 -5.98 8.28 0.66
CA GLN A 100 -5.08 8.93 -0.29
C GLN A 100 -5.29 8.37 -1.70
N ALA A 101 -5.34 7.05 -1.85
CA ALA A 101 -5.56 6.43 -3.15
C ALA A 101 -6.90 6.85 -3.79
N LEU A 102 -7.98 6.95 -3.00
CA LEU A 102 -9.28 7.41 -3.50
C LEU A 102 -9.29 8.91 -3.82
N ARG A 103 -8.58 9.74 -3.05
CA ARG A 103 -8.43 11.19 -3.31
C ARG A 103 -7.65 11.43 -4.60
N THR A 104 -6.49 10.78 -4.75
CA THR A 104 -5.70 10.80 -5.99
C THR A 104 -6.58 10.40 -7.18
N ARG A 105 -7.37 9.32 -7.03
CA ARG A 105 -8.25 8.86 -8.10
C ARG A 105 -9.32 9.87 -8.51
N ARG A 106 -9.84 10.63 -7.54
CA ARG A 106 -10.83 11.70 -7.76
C ARG A 106 -10.21 12.95 -8.37
N GLU A 107 -9.00 13.28 -7.96
CA GLU A 107 -8.29 14.50 -8.36
C GLU A 107 -7.60 14.36 -9.72
N GLN A 108 -7.33 13.13 -10.15
CA GLN A 108 -6.61 12.81 -11.37
C GLN A 108 -7.42 11.88 -12.32
N PRO A 109 -8.68 12.22 -12.64
CA PRO A 109 -9.61 11.32 -13.32
C PRO A 109 -9.13 10.83 -14.71
N GLU A 110 -8.30 11.60 -15.40
CA GLU A 110 -7.70 11.27 -16.70
C GLU A 110 -6.85 10.00 -16.68
N PHE A 111 -6.27 9.63 -15.53
CA PHE A 111 -5.48 8.40 -15.36
C PHE A 111 -6.32 7.22 -14.86
N PHE A 112 -7.61 7.42 -14.61
CA PHE A 112 -8.49 6.39 -14.05
C PHE A 112 -9.80 6.18 -14.84
N GLY A 113 -10.06 7.03 -15.83
CA GLY A 113 -11.23 6.97 -16.71
C GLY A 113 -11.17 5.86 -17.78
N PRO A 114 -12.17 5.81 -18.66
CA PRO A 114 -12.29 4.78 -19.71
C PRO A 114 -11.13 4.78 -20.70
N ASP A 115 -10.56 5.96 -20.98
CA ASP A 115 -9.47 6.14 -21.94
C ASP A 115 -8.07 6.05 -21.29
N ALA A 116 -8.02 5.83 -19.97
CA ALA A 116 -6.77 5.73 -19.24
C ALA A 116 -6.06 4.40 -19.53
N GLY A 117 -4.76 4.48 -19.83
CA GLY A 117 -3.93 3.31 -20.07
C GLY A 117 -3.38 2.68 -18.80
N TYR A 118 -2.78 1.51 -18.98
CA TYR A 118 -2.07 0.74 -17.98
C TYR A 118 -0.76 0.23 -18.59
N ARG A 119 0.38 0.59 -18.00
CA ARG A 119 1.70 0.19 -18.48
C ARG A 119 2.48 -0.52 -17.36
N PRO A 120 2.75 -1.83 -17.46
CA PRO A 120 3.66 -2.50 -16.54
C PRO A 120 5.03 -1.82 -16.54
N LEU A 121 5.64 -1.70 -15.37
CA LEU A 121 7.00 -1.19 -15.23
C LEU A 121 7.93 -2.35 -14.90
N ARG A 122 9.13 -2.33 -15.47
CA ARG A 122 10.12 -3.39 -15.29
C ARG A 122 10.88 -3.17 -13.99
N ALA A 123 10.96 -4.22 -13.18
CA ALA A 123 11.82 -4.26 -12.01
C ALA A 123 13.14 -5.01 -12.32
N SER A 124 14.19 -4.65 -11.61
CA SER A 124 15.52 -5.28 -11.63
C SER A 124 16.04 -5.45 -10.20
N GLY A 125 17.13 -6.22 -10.04
CA GLY A 125 17.74 -6.52 -8.73
C GLY A 125 17.19 -7.78 -8.06
N GLU A 126 17.67 -8.06 -6.85
CA GLU A 126 17.42 -9.31 -6.10
C GLU A 126 15.91 -9.62 -5.92
N TRP A 127 15.11 -8.59 -5.63
CA TRP A 127 13.69 -8.74 -5.29
C TRP A 127 12.74 -8.32 -6.42
N ALA A 128 13.20 -8.28 -7.67
CA ALA A 128 12.39 -7.86 -8.82
C ALA A 128 11.06 -8.64 -8.97
N ASP A 129 11.08 -9.95 -8.73
CA ASP A 129 9.89 -10.82 -8.81
C ASP A 129 8.95 -10.71 -7.59
N HIS A 130 9.34 -9.91 -6.58
CA HIS A 130 8.61 -9.66 -5.35
C HIS A 130 7.93 -8.29 -5.33
N LEU A 131 7.77 -7.68 -6.50
CA LEU A 131 7.10 -6.39 -6.68
C LEU A 131 6.07 -6.45 -7.80
N VAL A 132 5.08 -5.58 -7.69
CA VAL A 132 4.16 -5.20 -8.76
C VAL A 132 4.34 -3.71 -8.97
N GLY A 133 4.88 -3.35 -10.14
CA GLY A 133 5.06 -1.97 -10.58
C GLY A 133 4.29 -1.70 -11.86
N TYR A 134 3.53 -0.62 -11.91
CA TYR A 134 2.89 -0.14 -13.14
C TYR A 134 2.62 1.35 -13.12
N ALA A 135 2.45 1.93 -14.30
CA ALA A 135 1.99 3.29 -14.49
C ALA A 135 0.54 3.32 -15.01
N ARG A 136 -0.22 4.33 -14.59
CA ARG A 136 -1.46 4.74 -15.27
C ARG A 136 -1.15 5.90 -16.20
N THR A 137 -1.66 5.81 -17.42
CA THR A 137 -1.42 6.82 -18.46
C THR A 137 -2.72 7.48 -18.88
N ASP A 138 -2.63 8.71 -19.37
CA ASP A 138 -3.75 9.38 -20.01
C ASP A 138 -4.02 8.77 -21.40
N ALA A 139 -4.96 9.38 -22.13
CA ALA A 139 -5.31 8.99 -23.49
C ALA A 139 -4.17 9.20 -24.51
N ALA A 140 -3.18 10.05 -24.20
CA ALA A 140 -2.00 10.27 -25.04
C ALA A 140 -0.89 9.24 -24.77
N GLY A 141 -1.01 8.44 -23.70
CA GLY A 141 -0.01 7.45 -23.29
C GLY A 141 1.05 8.01 -22.34
N ASP A 142 0.88 9.24 -21.87
CA ASP A 142 1.75 9.87 -20.88
C ASP A 142 1.41 9.38 -19.48
N ALA A 143 2.42 8.96 -18.73
CA ALA A 143 2.22 8.49 -17.36
C ALA A 143 2.04 9.67 -16.41
N GLY A 144 1.03 9.58 -15.54
CA GLY A 144 0.79 10.52 -14.45
C GLY A 144 0.74 9.88 -13.07
N ILE A 145 0.56 8.56 -13.00
CA ILE A 145 0.56 7.80 -11.74
C ILE A 145 1.51 6.62 -11.88
N VAL A 146 2.32 6.35 -10.85
CA VAL A 146 3.10 5.11 -10.69
C VAL A 146 2.69 4.42 -9.39
N VAL A 147 2.51 3.11 -9.46
CA VAL A 147 2.09 2.26 -8.35
C VAL A 147 3.19 1.25 -8.08
N VAL A 148 3.59 1.13 -6.81
CA VAL A 148 4.55 0.12 -6.35
C VAL A 148 3.92 -0.64 -5.18
N ALA A 149 3.75 -1.95 -5.34
CA ALA A 149 3.20 -2.81 -4.31
C ALA A 149 4.03 -4.11 -4.18
N PRO A 150 4.16 -4.67 -2.96
CA PRO A 150 4.92 -5.89 -2.74
C PRO A 150 4.11 -7.11 -3.17
N ARG A 151 4.82 -8.13 -3.63
CA ARG A 151 4.30 -9.45 -4.00
C ARG A 151 5.07 -10.51 -3.23
N LEU A 152 4.35 -11.45 -2.61
CA LEU A 152 4.94 -12.48 -1.75
C LEU A 152 5.87 -11.89 -0.68
N PRO A 153 5.40 -10.92 0.14
CA PRO A 153 6.27 -10.16 1.05
C PRO A 153 6.95 -11.03 2.11
N GLY A 154 6.37 -12.18 2.48
CA GLY A 154 6.98 -13.10 3.44
C GLY A 154 8.37 -13.61 3.03
N ALA A 155 8.68 -13.67 1.73
CA ALA A 155 10.02 -14.03 1.27
C ALA A 155 11.05 -12.93 1.54
N VAL A 156 10.67 -11.67 1.30
CA VAL A 156 11.51 -10.49 1.57
C VAL A 156 11.70 -10.30 3.08
N MET A 157 10.62 -10.48 3.85
CA MET A 157 10.63 -10.33 5.30
C MET A 157 11.46 -11.40 6.03
N GLY A 158 11.62 -12.57 5.40
CA GLY A 158 12.39 -13.68 5.94
C GLY A 158 11.81 -14.28 7.23
N PRO A 159 12.55 -15.19 7.88
CA PRO A 159 12.10 -15.86 9.11
C PRO A 159 11.95 -14.90 10.30
N ASP A 160 12.70 -13.81 10.32
CA ASP A 160 12.66 -12.81 11.39
C ASP A 160 11.52 -11.79 11.21
N LEU A 161 10.72 -11.92 10.15
CA LEU A 161 9.60 -11.04 9.83
C LEU A 161 10.00 -9.56 9.79
N ARG A 162 11.21 -9.26 9.32
CA ARG A 162 11.68 -7.89 9.18
C ARG A 162 10.71 -7.15 8.26
N PRO A 163 10.21 -5.94 8.63
CA PRO A 163 9.38 -5.18 7.73
C PRO A 163 10.05 -5.03 6.36
N PRO A 164 9.33 -5.24 5.25
CA PRO A 164 9.90 -5.16 3.92
C PRO A 164 10.04 -3.67 3.55
N LEU A 165 11.02 -3.01 4.16
CA LEU A 165 11.31 -1.58 4.06
C LEU A 165 12.82 -1.35 3.87
N ASP A 166 13.14 -0.16 3.37
CA ASP A 166 14.51 0.36 3.29
C ASP A 166 15.48 -0.62 2.60
N GLU A 167 16.67 -0.75 3.19
CA GLU A 167 17.84 -1.52 2.77
C GLU A 167 17.57 -3.03 2.57
N ILE A 168 16.44 -3.58 3.03
CA ILE A 168 16.09 -4.99 2.74
C ILE A 168 15.94 -5.27 1.25
N TYR A 169 15.59 -4.24 0.46
CA TYR A 169 15.43 -4.34 -0.97
C TYR A 169 16.75 -4.27 -1.74
N GLY A 170 17.88 -3.97 -1.09
CA GLY A 170 19.21 -4.01 -1.69
C GLY A 170 19.29 -3.20 -2.99
N ASP A 171 19.67 -3.87 -4.08
CA ASP A 171 19.83 -3.29 -5.42
C ASP A 171 18.53 -3.25 -6.25
N THR A 172 17.38 -3.57 -5.63
CA THR A 172 16.11 -3.65 -6.34
C THR A 172 15.63 -2.28 -6.79
N ALA A 173 15.33 -2.15 -8.08
CA ALA A 173 14.90 -0.89 -8.69
C ALA A 173 13.72 -1.11 -9.66
N LEU A 174 12.97 -0.04 -9.92
CA LEU A 174 11.89 0.00 -10.91
C LEU A 174 12.18 1.07 -11.96
N GLU A 175 12.03 0.73 -13.24
CA GLU A 175 12.14 1.69 -14.33
C GLU A 175 11.01 2.72 -14.24
N LEU A 176 11.36 4.00 -14.10
CA LEU A 176 10.41 5.10 -14.03
C LEU A 176 10.20 5.75 -15.40
N PRO A 177 8.94 6.08 -15.76
CA PRO A 177 8.71 6.95 -16.90
C PRO A 177 9.34 8.34 -16.70
N PRO A 178 9.69 9.04 -17.79
CA PRO A 178 10.26 10.38 -17.71
C PRO A 178 9.38 11.35 -16.91
N GLY A 179 10.00 12.09 -16.00
CA GLY A 179 9.31 13.05 -15.14
C GLY A 179 9.94 13.12 -13.76
N THR A 180 9.34 13.94 -12.91
CA THR A 180 9.63 13.95 -11.47
C THR A 180 8.39 13.45 -10.74
N TRP A 181 8.59 12.59 -9.75
CA TRP A 181 7.51 11.84 -9.11
C TRP A 181 7.55 12.06 -7.60
N ASP A 182 6.37 12.31 -7.02
CA ASP A 182 6.17 12.51 -5.58
C ASP A 182 5.25 11.43 -5.04
N ASP A 183 5.59 10.87 -3.89
CA ASP A 183 4.72 9.91 -3.22
C ASP A 183 3.61 10.65 -2.48
N VAL A 184 2.36 10.25 -2.69
CA VAL A 184 1.22 10.86 -1.98
C VAL A 184 1.00 10.26 -0.59
N LEU A 185 1.69 9.15 -0.29
CA LEU A 185 1.55 8.44 0.99
C LEU A 185 2.54 8.92 2.05
N THR A 186 3.61 9.58 1.64
CA THR A 186 4.75 10.01 2.47
C THR A 186 5.17 11.43 2.07
N ASP A 187 6.11 12.04 2.81
CA ASP A 187 6.72 13.32 2.41
C ASP A 187 7.90 13.14 1.43
N ARG A 188 8.07 11.95 0.85
CA ARG A 188 9.15 11.62 -0.08
C ARG A 188 8.75 11.88 -1.52
N GLY A 189 9.75 12.12 -2.37
CA GLY A 189 9.52 12.43 -3.76
C GLY A 189 10.74 12.99 -4.45
N GLY A 190 10.51 13.69 -5.55
CA GLY A 190 11.59 14.16 -6.40
C GLY A 190 12.28 13.05 -7.21
N TYR A 191 11.67 11.85 -7.30
CA TYR A 191 12.24 10.75 -8.07
C TYR A 191 12.17 11.08 -9.56
N GLY A 192 13.28 11.03 -10.30
CA GLY A 192 13.26 11.42 -11.71
C GLY A 192 14.44 10.98 -12.56
N ASN A 193 15.30 10.11 -12.03
CA ASN A 193 16.53 9.68 -12.71
C ASN A 193 16.30 8.49 -13.67
N GLY A 194 15.05 8.21 -14.06
CA GLY A 194 14.68 7.08 -14.91
C GLY A 194 14.62 5.71 -14.19
N GLU A 195 15.14 5.64 -12.98
CA GLU A 195 15.03 4.49 -12.08
C GLU A 195 14.57 4.94 -10.69
N LEU A 196 13.81 4.09 -10.02
CA LEU A 196 13.36 4.23 -8.65
C LEU A 196 13.99 3.13 -7.79
N PRO A 197 14.97 3.44 -6.94
CA PRO A 197 15.44 2.50 -5.93
C PRO A 197 14.29 2.14 -4.98
N ILE A 198 13.96 0.86 -4.89
CA ILE A 198 12.82 0.41 -4.08
C ILE A 198 13.10 0.59 -2.59
N ALA A 199 14.36 0.47 -2.19
CA ALA A 199 14.79 0.79 -0.83
C ALA A 199 14.46 2.26 -0.43
N GLU A 200 14.53 3.21 -1.38
CA GLU A 200 14.19 4.60 -1.10
C GLU A 200 12.68 4.87 -1.16
N ALA A 201 11.98 4.21 -2.09
CA ALA A 201 10.55 4.36 -2.29
C ALA A 201 9.73 3.74 -1.16
N LEU A 202 10.17 2.59 -0.65
CA LEU A 202 9.48 1.81 0.39
C LEU A 202 10.17 1.96 1.75
N ALA A 203 10.73 3.12 2.02
CA ALA A 203 11.45 3.37 3.26
C ALA A 203 10.51 3.50 4.47
N ASP A 204 9.41 4.25 4.32
CA ASP A 204 8.49 4.52 5.44
C ASP A 204 7.25 3.62 5.40
N LEU A 205 6.86 3.15 4.21
CA LEU A 205 5.70 2.29 3.98
C LEU A 205 6.04 1.19 2.97
N PRO A 206 5.45 -0.01 3.09
CA PRO A 206 5.76 -1.12 2.19
C PRO A 206 5.06 -0.99 0.83
N VAL A 207 4.46 0.16 0.52
CA VAL A 207 3.78 0.48 -0.75
C VAL A 207 4.05 1.94 -1.09
N ALA A 208 4.04 2.30 -2.38
CA ALA A 208 4.17 3.68 -2.84
C ALA A 208 3.13 4.01 -3.91
N LEU A 209 2.59 5.23 -3.86
CA LEU A 209 1.69 5.76 -4.88
C LEU A 209 2.23 7.10 -5.34
N LEU A 210 2.88 7.11 -6.50
CA LEU A 210 3.55 8.29 -7.00
C LEU A 210 2.67 9.03 -7.99
N VAL A 211 2.63 10.36 -7.87
CA VAL A 211 2.04 11.27 -8.84
C VAL A 211 3.13 12.04 -9.56
N ARG A 212 2.95 12.29 -10.85
CA ARG A 212 3.87 13.13 -11.60
C ARG A 212 3.75 14.57 -11.13
N ARG A 213 4.87 15.17 -10.73
CA ARG A 213 4.97 16.58 -10.40
C ARG A 213 4.82 17.40 -11.68
N GLU A 214 3.91 18.36 -11.66
CA GLU A 214 3.80 19.33 -12.76
C GLU A 214 5.08 20.20 -12.82
N PRO A 215 5.62 20.47 -14.01
CA PRO A 215 6.71 21.42 -14.16
C PRO A 215 6.24 22.80 -13.66
N ARG A 216 7.01 23.39 -12.74
CA ARG A 216 6.82 24.79 -12.31
C ARG A 216 7.09 25.77 -13.44
#